data_AF-A0A520QVM8-F1
#
_entry.id   AF-A0A520QVM8-F1
#
_cell.length_a   1.000
_cell.length_b   1.000
_cell.length_c   1.000
_cell.angle_alpha   90.00
_cell.angle_beta   90.00
_cell.angle_gamma   90.00
#
_symmetry.space_group_name_H-M   'P 1'
#
loop_
_entity.id
_entity.type
_entity.pdbx_description
1 polymer ?
#
loop_
_entity_poly.entity_id
_entity_poly.type
_entity_poly.pdbx_seq_one_letter_code
_entity_poly.pdbx_strand_id
1 'polypeptide(L)'
;MVRRLLDLLGDMQALETSPQSSLRDVLRARTHGAHRSLDDSLAVSDPAVELDDYVAHLEGMWTFHAPLERRLLSSDVLLTRLPDLALRRRAHLAWSDLRALDRDPGKVPFPSCTPDLTSLATQLGVAYVLEGSTLGGAVLARRLGAQLGLAPSALRYLHGYGERTGERWRAFVQALDDAALDEEGVESAACAAEATFAHLGAWLHARGATRRERSENAPPSRSGS
;
A
#
# COMPACT_ATOMS: atom_id res chain seq x y z
N MET A 1 37.04 -42.31 16.34
CA MET A 1 37.23 -43.14 15.13
C MET A 1 36.09 -44.14 14.90
N VAL A 2 34.81 -43.88 15.23
CA VAL A 2 33.68 -44.67 14.68
C VAL A 2 32.43 -43.79 14.66
N ARG A 3 32.27 -43.00 13.60
CA ARG A 3 30.99 -42.55 13.00
C ARG A 3 31.17 -41.60 11.82
N ARG A 4 32.28 -41.74 11.09
CA ARG A 4 32.32 -41.52 9.64
C ARG A 4 32.01 -42.87 8.98
N LEU A 5 30.74 -43.26 8.89
CA LEU A 5 30.26 -44.34 8.00
C LEU A 5 28.72 -44.49 7.99
N LEU A 6 27.97 -43.38 7.96
CA LEU A 6 26.52 -43.39 7.68
C LEU A 6 26.12 -42.27 6.70
N ASP A 7 27.07 -41.77 5.89
CA ASP A 7 26.83 -40.71 4.89
C ASP A 7 26.76 -41.24 3.45
N LEU A 8 26.69 -42.56 3.27
CA LEU A 8 26.54 -43.16 1.95
C LEU A 8 25.54 -44.31 2.07
N LEU A 9 24.45 -44.22 1.29
CA LEU A 9 23.37 -45.20 1.12
C LEU A 9 22.17 -45.01 2.07
N GLY A 10 21.58 -43.83 2.01
CA GLY A 10 20.21 -43.54 2.44
C GLY A 10 19.46 -42.85 1.31
N ASP A 11 19.27 -43.59 0.23
CA ASP A 11 18.23 -43.47 -0.79
C ASP A 11 17.78 -42.09 -1.27
N MET A 12 18.10 -41.87 -2.56
CA MET A 12 17.21 -41.32 -3.57
C MET A 12 16.49 -40.04 -3.16
N GLN A 13 17.07 -38.91 -3.60
CA GLN A 13 16.39 -37.68 -4.03
C GLN A 13 14.86 -37.84 -4.04
N ALA A 14 14.26 -37.73 -2.85
CA ALA A 14 12.92 -37.21 -2.74
C ALA A 14 13.05 -35.86 -3.42
N LEU A 15 12.28 -35.66 -4.49
CA LEU A 15 12.07 -34.37 -5.09
C LEU A 15 11.76 -33.42 -3.94
N GLU A 16 12.76 -32.66 -3.51
CA GLU A 16 12.59 -31.55 -2.58
C GLU A 16 11.79 -30.54 -3.38
N THR A 17 10.47 -30.73 -3.40
CA THR A 17 9.54 -29.66 -3.71
C THR A 17 9.80 -28.63 -2.63
N SER A 18 10.68 -27.68 -2.94
CA SER A 18 10.75 -26.42 -2.21
C SER A 18 9.32 -25.95 -1.99
N PRO A 19 8.92 -25.55 -0.78
CA PRO A 19 7.55 -25.09 -0.57
C PRO A 19 7.27 -24.02 -1.61
N GLN A 20 6.28 -24.27 -2.48
CA GLN A 20 5.87 -23.28 -3.46
C GLN A 20 5.52 -22.01 -2.67
N SER A 21 6.23 -20.93 -2.96
CA SER A 21 6.01 -19.64 -2.31
C SER A 21 4.56 -19.23 -2.56
N SER A 22 3.82 -18.88 -1.50
CA SER A 22 2.46 -18.36 -1.65
C SER A 22 2.48 -17.11 -2.54
N LEU A 23 1.36 -16.79 -3.20
CA LEU A 23 1.29 -15.57 -4.00
C LEU A 23 1.56 -14.35 -3.12
N ARG A 24 1.05 -14.34 -1.88
CA ARG A 24 1.36 -13.31 -0.88
C ARG A 24 2.87 -13.15 -0.64
N ASP A 25 3.63 -14.25 -0.55
CA ASP A 25 5.06 -14.19 -0.29
C ASP A 25 5.84 -13.62 -1.48
N VAL A 26 5.44 -13.98 -2.70
CA VAL A 26 6.02 -13.41 -3.93
C VAL A 26 5.74 -11.90 -3.99
N LEU A 27 4.48 -11.49 -3.83
CA LEU A 27 4.10 -10.07 -3.84
C LEU A 27 4.85 -9.29 -2.77
N ARG A 28 4.90 -9.80 -1.54
CA ARG A 28 5.64 -9.17 -0.43
C ARG A 28 7.11 -8.99 -0.76
N ALA A 29 7.78 -10.02 -1.28
CA ALA A 29 9.19 -9.95 -1.61
C ALA A 29 9.46 -8.92 -2.72
N ARG A 30 8.66 -8.96 -3.78
CA ARG A 30 8.78 -8.07 -4.95
C ARG A 30 8.49 -6.61 -4.62
N THR A 31 7.47 -6.33 -3.81
CA THR A 31 7.12 -4.95 -3.47
C THR A 31 7.85 -4.40 -2.25
N HIS A 32 8.69 -5.18 -1.57
CA HIS A 32 9.31 -4.76 -0.29
C HIS A 32 10.14 -3.48 -0.42
N GLY A 33 10.96 -3.38 -1.47
CA GLY A 33 11.79 -2.21 -1.73
C GLY A 33 10.96 -0.96 -2.02
N ALA A 34 9.98 -1.09 -2.92
CA ALA A 34 9.10 0.00 -3.32
C ALA A 34 8.24 0.50 -2.15
N HIS A 35 7.71 -0.40 -1.32
CA HIS A 35 6.96 -0.06 -0.11
C HIS A 35 7.80 0.79 0.85
N ARG A 36 9.01 0.32 1.21
CA ARG A 36 9.90 1.09 2.12
C ARG A 36 10.26 2.44 1.55
N SER A 37 10.66 2.47 0.27
CA SER A 37 11.03 3.73 -0.39
C SER A 37 9.88 4.72 -0.39
N LEU A 38 8.64 4.26 -0.61
CA LEU A 38 7.47 5.12 -0.55
C LEU A 38 7.27 5.64 0.86
N ASP A 39 7.19 4.78 1.87
CA ASP A 39 6.98 5.15 3.28
C ASP A 39 7.99 6.18 3.78
N ASP A 40 9.27 5.99 3.44
CA ASP A 40 10.36 6.89 3.83
C ASP A 40 10.25 8.26 3.13
N SER A 41 9.70 8.29 1.92
CA SER A 41 9.54 9.53 1.14
C SER A 41 8.34 10.39 1.58
N LEU A 42 7.35 9.85 2.29
CA LEU A 42 6.12 10.57 2.60
C LEU A 42 6.38 11.73 3.58
N ALA A 43 5.76 12.89 3.30
CA ALA A 43 5.78 14.06 4.18
C ALA A 43 5.13 13.74 5.52
N VAL A 44 4.03 12.98 5.50
CA VAL A 44 3.34 12.51 6.72
C VAL A 44 4.21 11.63 7.60
N SER A 45 5.34 11.10 7.11
CA SER A 45 6.31 10.33 7.89
C SER A 45 7.31 11.24 8.65
N ASP A 46 7.48 12.50 8.26
CA ASP A 46 8.42 13.44 8.87
C ASP A 46 7.99 13.83 10.31
N PRO A 47 8.91 13.91 11.29
CA PRO A 47 8.59 14.41 12.63
C PRO A 47 8.05 15.86 12.67
N ALA A 48 8.42 16.68 11.69
CA ALA A 48 7.99 18.07 11.52
C ALA A 48 6.77 18.22 10.59
N VAL A 49 5.99 17.15 10.40
CA VAL A 49 4.77 17.15 9.61
C VAL A 49 3.81 18.27 10.02
N GLU A 50 3.25 18.96 9.04
CA GLU A 50 2.23 19.99 9.21
C GLU A 50 0.86 19.50 8.72
N LEU A 51 -0.20 20.27 9.03
CA LEU A 51 -1.57 19.92 8.63
C LEU A 51 -1.70 19.80 7.10
N ASP A 52 -1.08 20.70 6.35
CA ASP A 52 -1.18 20.70 4.90
C ASP A 52 -0.47 19.49 4.26
N ASP A 53 0.56 18.93 4.90
CA ASP A 53 1.19 17.67 4.45
C ASP A 53 0.22 16.50 4.58
N TYR A 54 -0.56 16.46 5.67
CA TYR A 54 -1.59 15.43 5.85
C TYR A 54 -2.77 15.62 4.89
N VAL A 55 -3.18 16.86 4.63
CA VAL A 55 -4.19 17.17 3.61
C VAL A 55 -3.72 16.69 2.24
N ALA A 56 -2.49 17.01 1.83
CA ALA A 56 -1.92 16.57 0.55
C ALA A 56 -1.87 15.04 0.44
N HIS A 57 -1.51 14.35 1.54
CA HIS A 57 -1.58 12.89 1.61
C HIS A 57 -3.01 12.37 1.41
N LEU A 58 -4.00 12.90 2.13
CA LEU A 58 -5.40 12.47 1.98
C LEU A 58 -5.94 12.73 0.57
N GLU A 59 -5.65 13.89 -0.03
CA GLU A 59 -6.03 14.20 -1.41
C GLU A 59 -5.43 13.20 -2.40
N GLY A 60 -4.14 12.91 -2.25
CA GLY A 60 -3.43 11.93 -3.07
C GLY A 60 -4.01 10.51 -2.92
N MET A 61 -4.24 10.07 -1.68
CA MET A 61 -4.82 8.74 -1.43
C MET A 61 -6.26 8.63 -1.92
N TRP A 62 -7.10 9.65 -1.71
CA TRP A 62 -8.47 9.72 -2.23
C TRP A 62 -8.49 9.53 -3.76
N THR A 63 -7.75 10.39 -4.46
CA THR A 63 -7.76 10.43 -5.93
C THR A 63 -7.08 9.22 -6.56
N PHE A 64 -6.13 8.59 -5.88
CA PHE A 64 -5.53 7.33 -6.33
C PHE A 64 -6.47 6.13 -6.13
N HIS A 65 -7.11 6.02 -4.96
CA HIS A 65 -7.96 4.87 -4.63
C HIS A 65 -9.26 4.86 -5.42
N ALA A 66 -9.95 6.01 -5.52
CA ALA A 66 -11.30 6.07 -6.10
C ALA A 66 -11.45 5.44 -7.50
N PRO A 67 -10.60 5.76 -8.51
CA PRO A 67 -10.72 5.15 -9.84
C PRO A 67 -10.36 3.65 -9.82
N LEU A 68 -9.39 3.24 -9.02
CA LEU A 68 -8.99 1.83 -8.90
C LEU A 68 -10.08 1.00 -8.25
N GLU A 69 -10.63 1.45 -7.13
CA GLU A 69 -11.76 0.81 -6.45
C GLU A 69 -12.96 0.67 -7.39
N ARG A 70 -13.28 1.70 -8.19
CA ARG A 70 -14.37 1.64 -9.17
C ARG A 70 -14.10 0.58 -10.24
N ARG A 71 -12.90 0.53 -10.80
CA ARG A 71 -12.51 -0.44 -11.84
C ARG A 71 -12.50 -1.87 -11.29
N LEU A 72 -11.95 -2.09 -10.11
CA LEU A 72 -11.93 -3.39 -9.44
C LEU A 72 -13.36 -3.89 -9.15
N LEU A 73 -14.25 -3.02 -8.68
CA LEU A 73 -15.66 -3.38 -8.46
C LEU A 73 -16.46 -3.63 -9.74
N SER A 74 -15.93 -3.29 -10.91
CA SER A 74 -16.57 -3.57 -12.20
C SER A 74 -16.13 -4.92 -12.77
N SER A 75 -15.30 -5.69 -12.05
CA SER A 75 -14.78 -6.99 -12.48
C SER A 75 -15.56 -8.13 -11.81
N ASP A 76 -16.44 -8.78 -12.57
CA ASP A 76 -17.22 -9.94 -12.09
C ASP A 76 -16.32 -11.12 -11.67
N VAL A 77 -15.22 -11.33 -12.41
CA VAL A 77 -14.25 -12.38 -12.11
C VAL A 77 -13.55 -12.12 -10.77
N LEU A 78 -13.20 -10.86 -10.48
CA LEU A 78 -12.62 -10.50 -9.19
C LEU A 78 -13.64 -10.61 -8.06
N LEU A 79 -14.87 -10.14 -8.27
CA LEU A 79 -15.94 -10.21 -7.28
C LEU A 79 -16.32 -11.65 -6.93
N THR A 80 -16.16 -12.59 -7.86
CA THR A 80 -16.31 -14.02 -7.58
C THR A 80 -15.24 -14.53 -6.61
N ARG A 81 -14.02 -13.99 -6.66
CA ARG A 81 -12.90 -14.37 -5.79
C ARG A 81 -12.84 -13.59 -4.47
N LEU A 82 -13.21 -12.31 -4.51
CA LEU A 82 -13.25 -11.38 -3.39
C LEU A 82 -14.66 -10.81 -3.26
N PRO A 83 -15.64 -11.60 -2.78
CA PRO A 83 -17.04 -11.17 -2.70
C PRO A 83 -17.25 -10.00 -1.72
N ASP A 84 -16.32 -9.79 -0.78
CA ASP A 84 -16.34 -8.70 0.18
C ASP A 84 -15.60 -7.44 -0.29
N LEU A 85 -15.12 -7.39 -1.54
CA LEU A 85 -14.35 -6.27 -2.09
C LEU A 85 -15.03 -4.90 -1.90
N ALA A 86 -16.35 -4.83 -2.01
CA ALA A 86 -17.11 -3.60 -1.80
C ALA A 86 -16.96 -3.02 -0.38
N LEU A 87 -16.73 -3.89 0.61
CA LEU A 87 -16.51 -3.55 2.03
C LEU A 87 -15.05 -3.21 2.34
N ARG A 88 -14.15 -3.37 1.37
CA ARG A 88 -12.70 -3.09 1.47
C ARG A 88 -12.30 -1.72 0.91
N ARG A 89 -13.26 -1.00 0.32
CA ARG A 89 -13.06 0.36 -0.17
C ARG A 89 -12.65 1.32 0.94
N ARG A 90 -11.80 2.28 0.62
CA ARG A 90 -11.25 3.27 1.55
C ARG A 90 -11.20 4.68 1.00
N ALA A 91 -11.38 4.87 -0.31
CA ALA A 91 -11.41 6.20 -0.91
C ALA A 91 -12.43 7.12 -0.18
N HIS A 92 -13.63 6.61 0.10
CA HIS A 92 -14.65 7.34 0.85
C HIS A 92 -14.25 7.78 2.27
N LEU A 93 -13.31 7.07 2.91
CA LEU A 93 -12.78 7.46 4.23
C LEU A 93 -11.85 8.66 4.11
N ALA A 94 -10.95 8.66 3.11
CA ALA A 94 -10.09 9.82 2.83
C ALA A 94 -10.91 11.06 2.46
N TRP A 95 -11.97 10.88 1.67
CA TRP A 95 -12.94 11.95 1.39
C TRP A 95 -13.59 12.48 2.67
N SER A 96 -14.06 11.58 3.55
CA SER A 96 -14.68 11.98 4.82
C SER A 96 -13.71 12.75 5.72
N ASP A 97 -12.44 12.33 5.80
CA ASP A 97 -11.43 13.02 6.60
C ASP A 97 -11.13 14.41 6.04
N LEU A 98 -11.01 14.56 4.72
CA LEU A 98 -10.87 15.88 4.07
C LEU A 98 -12.04 16.81 4.41
N ARG A 99 -13.27 16.29 4.39
CA ARG A 99 -14.46 17.07 4.79
C ARG A 99 -14.45 17.45 6.26
N ALA A 100 -13.95 16.58 7.14
CA ALA A 100 -13.80 16.87 8.56
C ALA A 100 -12.71 17.92 8.85
N LEU A 101 -11.81 18.17 7.90
CA LEU A 101 -10.78 19.21 7.91
C LEU A 101 -11.20 20.48 7.14
N ASP A 102 -12.48 20.62 6.82
CA ASP A 102 -13.03 21.73 6.03
C ASP A 102 -12.35 21.91 4.66
N ARG A 103 -11.85 20.80 4.07
CA ARG A 103 -11.30 20.76 2.71
C ARG A 103 -12.34 20.24 1.73
N ASP A 104 -12.31 20.77 0.51
CA ASP A 104 -13.20 20.34 -0.57
C ASP A 104 -12.48 19.37 -1.54
N PRO A 105 -12.66 18.05 -1.38
CA PRO A 105 -12.00 17.06 -2.23
C PRO A 105 -12.48 17.09 -3.69
N GLY A 106 -13.60 17.75 -4.00
CA GLY A 106 -14.16 17.80 -5.36
C GLY A 106 -13.30 18.57 -6.37
N LYS A 107 -12.30 19.32 -5.91
CA LYS A 107 -11.41 20.14 -6.75
C LYS A 107 -10.09 19.48 -7.11
N VAL A 108 -9.81 18.29 -6.56
CA VAL A 108 -8.53 17.60 -6.75
C VAL A 108 -8.59 16.78 -8.05
N PRO A 109 -7.63 16.94 -8.98
CA PRO A 109 -7.60 16.14 -10.21
C PRO A 109 -7.27 14.68 -9.92
N PHE A 110 -7.75 13.77 -10.77
CA PHE A 110 -7.40 12.35 -10.71
C PHE A 110 -6.11 12.06 -11.51
N PRO A 111 -5.39 10.97 -11.21
CA PRO A 111 -4.29 10.50 -12.04
C PRO A 111 -4.75 10.28 -13.49
N SER A 112 -3.96 10.74 -14.47
CA SER A 112 -4.21 10.49 -15.89
C SER A 112 -3.91 9.06 -16.31
N CYS A 113 -3.02 8.38 -15.57
CA CYS A 113 -2.65 6.99 -15.77
C CYS A 113 -2.89 6.20 -14.49
N THR A 114 -3.34 4.95 -14.63
CA THR A 114 -3.50 4.00 -13.53
C THR A 114 -2.88 2.66 -13.93
N PRO A 115 -2.45 1.84 -12.97
CA PRO A 115 -1.99 0.48 -13.24
C PRO A 115 -2.94 -0.34 -14.11
N ASP A 116 -2.37 -1.37 -14.74
CA ASP A 116 -3.13 -2.34 -15.50
C ASP A 116 -4.10 -3.12 -14.57
N LEU A 117 -5.31 -3.35 -15.06
CA LEU A 117 -6.39 -4.07 -14.40
C LEU A 117 -7.12 -4.98 -15.41
N THR A 118 -6.48 -5.35 -16.52
CA THR A 118 -7.09 -6.11 -17.63
C THR A 118 -7.32 -7.59 -17.31
N SER A 119 -6.57 -8.17 -16.38
CA SER A 119 -6.64 -9.59 -16.01
C SER A 119 -6.91 -9.78 -14.52
N LEU A 120 -7.40 -10.97 -14.12
CA LEU A 120 -7.57 -11.30 -12.71
C LEU A 120 -6.25 -11.17 -11.93
N ALA A 121 -5.13 -11.64 -12.51
CA ALA A 121 -3.81 -11.54 -11.90
C ALA A 121 -3.40 -10.09 -11.60
N THR A 122 -3.50 -9.21 -12.60
CA THR A 122 -3.18 -7.78 -12.42
C THR A 122 -4.10 -7.12 -11.40
N GLN A 123 -5.39 -7.46 -11.41
CA GLN A 123 -6.37 -6.97 -10.42
C GLN A 123 -6.04 -7.41 -8.98
N LEU A 124 -5.62 -8.66 -8.78
CA LEU A 124 -5.17 -9.16 -7.47
C LEU A 124 -3.90 -8.45 -7.00
N GLY A 125 -2.94 -8.20 -7.91
CA GLY A 125 -1.73 -7.42 -7.62
C GLY A 125 -2.04 -5.98 -7.17
N VAL A 126 -2.94 -5.29 -7.88
CA VAL A 126 -3.39 -3.94 -7.49
C VAL A 126 -4.14 -3.99 -6.15
N ALA A 127 -5.08 -4.92 -5.99
CA ALA A 127 -5.86 -5.07 -4.76
C ALA A 127 -4.96 -5.34 -3.54
N TYR A 128 -3.88 -6.11 -3.71
CA TYR A 128 -2.90 -6.36 -2.65
C TYR A 128 -2.25 -5.09 -2.12
N VAL A 129 -1.88 -4.15 -3.00
CA VAL A 129 -1.29 -2.87 -2.59
C VAL A 129 -2.31 -2.00 -1.86
N LEU A 130 -3.54 -1.90 -2.38
CA LEU A 130 -4.59 -1.11 -1.76
C LEU A 130 -4.96 -1.66 -0.37
N GLU A 131 -5.14 -2.97 -0.25
CA GLU A 131 -5.47 -3.62 1.02
C GLU A 131 -4.30 -3.53 2.01
N GLY A 132 -3.06 -3.71 1.54
CA GLY A 132 -1.86 -3.64 2.37
C GLY A 132 -1.66 -2.28 3.07
N SER A 133 -2.13 -1.20 2.45
CA SER A 133 -2.11 0.15 3.04
C SER A 133 -2.96 0.29 4.32
N THR A 134 -3.70 -0.74 4.73
CA THR A 134 -4.47 -0.76 5.99
C THR A 134 -3.64 -1.09 7.23
N LEU A 135 -2.48 -1.74 7.06
CA LEU A 135 -1.75 -2.39 8.15
C LEU A 135 -0.90 -1.44 9.01
N GLY A 136 -0.44 -0.31 8.45
CA GLY A 136 0.45 0.63 9.13
C GLY A 136 -0.22 1.89 9.69
N GLY A 137 -1.48 2.13 9.33
CA GLY A 137 -2.11 3.44 9.55
C GLY A 137 -2.37 3.80 11.01
N ALA A 138 -2.57 2.83 11.90
CA ALA A 138 -2.92 3.10 13.31
C ALA A 138 -1.82 3.83 14.09
N VAL A 139 -0.55 3.53 13.80
CA VAL A 139 0.60 4.23 14.41
C VAL A 139 0.66 5.67 13.92
N LEU A 140 0.47 5.87 12.61
CA LEU A 140 0.44 7.18 11.98
C LEU A 140 -0.73 8.02 12.50
N ALA A 141 -1.93 7.44 12.62
CA ALA A 141 -3.12 8.09 13.16
C ALA A 141 -2.90 8.63 14.58
N ARG A 142 -2.33 7.80 15.47
CA ARG A 142 -2.02 8.21 16.85
C ARG A 142 -1.02 9.36 16.88
N ARG A 143 0.04 9.28 16.06
CA ARG A 143 1.08 10.32 16.00
C ARG A 143 0.51 11.64 15.46
N LEU A 144 -0.16 11.61 14.30
CA LEU A 144 -0.74 12.80 13.68
C LEU A 144 -1.83 13.41 14.57
N GLY A 145 -2.69 12.60 15.19
CA GLY A 145 -3.69 13.07 16.14
C GLY A 145 -3.08 13.86 17.29
N ALA A 146 -1.98 13.37 17.87
CA ALA A 146 -1.28 14.06 18.96
C ALA A 146 -0.52 15.30 18.49
N GLN A 147 0.21 15.23 17.38
CA GLN A 147 1.06 16.33 16.89
C GLN A 147 0.27 17.49 16.28
N LEU A 148 -0.80 17.18 15.55
CA LEU A 148 -1.60 18.16 14.80
C LEU A 148 -2.93 18.51 15.49
N GLY A 149 -3.22 17.89 16.65
CA GLY A 149 -4.47 18.13 17.39
C GLY A 149 -5.72 17.67 16.66
N LEU A 150 -5.63 16.60 15.87
CA LEU A 150 -6.73 16.14 15.01
C LEU A 150 -7.77 15.34 15.78
N ALA A 151 -9.04 15.62 15.51
CA ALA A 151 -10.15 14.82 16.00
C ALA A 151 -10.18 13.44 15.31
N PRO A 152 -10.71 12.38 15.96
CA PRO A 152 -10.86 11.07 15.35
C PRO A 152 -11.67 11.06 14.05
N SER A 153 -12.58 12.03 13.86
CA SER A 153 -13.36 12.20 12.64
C SER A 153 -12.54 12.59 11.41
N ALA A 154 -11.31 13.06 11.60
CA ALA A 154 -10.37 13.46 10.55
C ALA A 154 -9.22 12.44 10.36
N LEU A 155 -9.33 11.25 10.96
CA LEU A 155 -8.30 10.20 10.92
C LEU A 155 -8.86 8.83 10.50
N ARG A 156 -10.13 8.76 10.05
CA ARG A 156 -10.84 7.50 9.75
C ARG A 156 -10.11 6.68 8.70
N TYR A 157 -9.55 7.34 7.70
CA TYR A 157 -8.77 6.73 6.65
C TYR A 157 -7.60 5.92 7.21
N LEU A 158 -6.89 6.44 8.21
CA LEU A 158 -5.70 5.80 8.79
C LEU A 158 -6.03 4.65 9.75
N HIS A 159 -7.27 4.54 10.22
CA HIS A 159 -7.65 3.47 11.14
C HIS A 159 -7.89 2.10 10.47
N GLY A 160 -7.80 2.01 9.14
CA GLY A 160 -8.05 0.76 8.42
C GLY A 160 -9.44 0.21 8.74
N TYR A 161 -9.49 -0.97 9.35
CA TYR A 161 -10.73 -1.60 9.84
C TYR A 161 -10.81 -1.65 11.38
N GLY A 162 -10.07 -0.79 12.07
CA GLY A 162 -9.95 -0.79 13.53
C GLY A 162 -9.35 -2.11 14.03
N GLU A 163 -9.94 -2.67 15.08
CA GLU A 163 -9.52 -3.95 15.68
C GLU A 163 -9.62 -5.13 14.70
N ARG A 164 -10.46 -5.03 13.66
CA ARG A 164 -10.64 -6.09 12.65
C ARG A 164 -9.62 -6.05 11.53
N THR A 165 -8.65 -5.13 11.56
CA THR A 165 -7.65 -4.98 10.49
C THR A 165 -6.87 -6.27 10.23
N GLY A 166 -6.37 -6.92 11.29
CA GLY A 166 -5.64 -8.18 11.15
C GLY A 166 -6.49 -9.36 10.69
N GLU A 167 -7.77 -9.39 11.06
CA GLU A 167 -8.74 -10.41 10.59
C GLU A 167 -9.01 -10.25 9.09
N ARG A 168 -9.35 -9.03 8.65
CA ARG A 168 -9.65 -8.74 7.24
C ARG A 168 -8.46 -8.91 6.32
N TRP A 169 -7.25 -8.58 6.81
CA TRP A 169 -6.02 -8.86 6.07
C TRP A 169 -5.79 -10.36 5.88
N ARG A 170 -5.95 -11.18 6.92
CA ARG A 170 -5.82 -12.63 6.79
C ARG A 170 -6.85 -13.22 5.83
N ALA A 171 -8.10 -12.76 5.90
CA ALA A 171 -9.15 -13.18 4.97
C ALA A 171 -8.81 -12.78 3.51
N PHE A 172 -8.24 -11.60 3.31
CA PHE A 172 -7.78 -11.17 1.98
C PHE A 172 -6.65 -12.05 1.45
N VAL A 173 -5.63 -12.30 2.28
CA VAL A 173 -4.50 -13.16 1.91
C VAL A 173 -4.97 -14.57 1.53
N GLN A 174 -5.91 -15.13 2.30
CA GLN A 174 -6.48 -16.43 1.97
C GLN A 174 -7.14 -16.42 0.59
N ALA A 175 -7.99 -15.43 0.29
CA ALA A 175 -8.64 -15.33 -1.01
C ALA A 175 -7.66 -15.11 -2.18
N LEU A 176 -6.53 -14.44 -1.90
CA LEU A 176 -5.46 -14.23 -2.86
C LEU A 176 -4.69 -15.53 -3.15
N ASP A 177 -4.41 -16.34 -2.13
CA ASP A 177 -3.78 -17.65 -2.29
C ASP A 177 -4.73 -18.67 -2.94
N ASP A 178 -6.03 -18.61 -2.62
CA ASP A 178 -7.09 -19.45 -3.22
C ASP A 178 -7.33 -19.17 -4.72
N ALA A 179 -6.80 -18.07 -5.25
CA ALA A 179 -6.87 -17.75 -6.67
C ALA A 179 -6.10 -18.76 -7.53
N ALA A 180 -5.13 -19.47 -6.94
CA ALA A 180 -4.36 -20.55 -7.58
C ALA A 180 -3.85 -20.18 -8.99
N LEU A 181 -3.20 -19.01 -9.09
CA LEU A 181 -2.60 -18.55 -10.34
C LEU A 181 -1.46 -19.47 -10.77
N ASP A 182 -1.29 -19.63 -12.08
CA ASP A 182 -0.09 -20.23 -12.67
C ASP A 182 1.11 -19.28 -12.60
N GLU A 183 2.28 -19.75 -13.03
CA GLU A 183 3.54 -18.98 -12.95
C GLU A 183 3.45 -17.63 -13.68
N GLU A 184 2.80 -17.59 -14.86
CA GLU A 184 2.59 -16.36 -15.62
C GLU A 184 1.64 -15.39 -14.89
N GLY A 185 0.57 -15.92 -14.28
CA GLY A 185 -0.35 -15.14 -13.45
C GLY A 185 0.32 -14.59 -12.20
N VAL A 186 1.16 -15.38 -11.53
CA VAL A 186 1.96 -14.91 -10.37
C VAL A 186 2.88 -13.77 -10.77
N GLU A 187 3.61 -13.89 -11.88
CA GLU A 187 4.48 -12.82 -12.38
C GLU A 187 3.68 -11.56 -12.77
N SER A 188 2.54 -11.74 -13.43
CA SER A 188 1.65 -10.64 -13.81
C SER A 188 1.11 -9.89 -12.60
N ALA A 189 0.72 -10.60 -11.54
CA ALA A 189 0.27 -10.01 -10.29
C ALA A 189 1.41 -9.23 -9.59
N ALA A 190 2.62 -9.78 -9.58
CA ALA A 190 3.79 -9.12 -9.02
C ALA A 190 4.15 -7.82 -9.77
N CYS A 191 4.22 -7.88 -11.10
CA CYS A 191 4.45 -6.71 -11.94
C CYS A 191 3.38 -5.62 -11.72
N ALA A 192 2.10 -6.02 -11.61
CA ALA A 192 1.03 -5.07 -11.35
C ALA A 192 1.13 -4.41 -9.96
N ALA A 193 1.53 -5.16 -8.94
CA ALA A 193 1.75 -4.62 -7.60
C ALA A 193 2.93 -3.63 -7.56
N GLU A 194 4.05 -3.96 -8.22
CA GLU A 194 5.21 -3.06 -8.37
C GLU A 194 4.82 -1.79 -9.14
N ALA A 195 4.12 -1.93 -10.26
CA ALA A 195 3.61 -0.80 -11.03
C ALA A 195 2.66 0.07 -10.20
N THR A 196 1.84 -0.53 -9.32
CA THR A 196 0.95 0.23 -8.43
C THR A 196 1.71 1.09 -7.44
N PHE A 197 2.78 0.56 -6.82
CA PHE A 197 3.65 1.38 -5.98
C PHE A 197 4.34 2.51 -6.76
N ALA A 198 4.82 2.23 -7.97
CA ALA A 198 5.45 3.25 -8.82
C ALA A 198 4.47 4.38 -9.18
N HIS A 199 3.25 4.04 -9.60
CA HIS A 199 2.20 5.03 -9.90
C HIS A 199 1.78 5.81 -8.64
N LEU A 200 1.64 5.13 -7.50
CA LEU A 200 1.28 5.77 -6.24
C LEU A 200 2.36 6.76 -5.78
N GLY A 201 3.63 6.36 -5.82
CA GLY A 201 4.75 7.22 -5.44
C GLY A 201 4.86 8.45 -6.33
N ALA A 202 4.81 8.28 -7.66
CA ALA A 202 4.82 9.40 -8.60
C ALA A 202 3.61 10.32 -8.39
N TRP A 203 2.43 9.77 -8.11
CA TRP A 203 1.23 10.55 -7.85
C TRP A 203 1.33 11.36 -6.55
N LEU A 204 1.74 10.73 -5.45
CA LEU A 204 1.91 11.41 -4.16
C LEU A 204 2.98 12.51 -4.25
N HIS A 205 4.06 12.28 -5.00
CA HIS A 205 5.06 13.31 -5.29
C HIS A 205 4.45 14.51 -6.04
N ALA A 206 3.71 14.26 -7.13
CA ALA A 206 3.06 15.31 -7.92
C ALA A 206 1.99 16.10 -7.14
N ARG A 207 1.43 15.52 -6.07
CA ARG A 207 0.49 16.17 -5.14
C ARG A 207 1.18 16.90 -3.98
N GLY A 208 2.51 16.87 -3.90
CA GLY A 208 3.26 17.49 -2.81
C GLY A 208 3.16 16.72 -1.48
N ALA A 209 2.78 15.44 -1.51
CA ALA A 209 2.64 14.59 -0.33
C ALA A 209 3.94 13.86 0.05
N THR A 210 5.03 14.10 -0.67
CA THR A 210 6.39 13.62 -0.34
C THR A 210 7.19 14.73 0.34
N ARG A 211 8.15 14.36 1.19
CA ARG A 211 9.05 15.30 1.88
C ARG A 211 9.68 16.25 0.88
N ARG A 212 9.71 17.54 1.23
CA ARG A 212 10.47 18.53 0.49
C ARG A 212 11.96 18.28 0.75
N GLU A 213 12.79 18.43 -0.26
CA GLU A 213 14.23 18.51 -0.05
C GLU A 213 14.49 19.69 0.89
N ARG A 214 15.03 19.42 2.09
CA ARG A 214 15.52 20.50 2.95
C ARG A 214 16.63 21.19 2.17
N SER A 215 16.46 22.46 1.84
CA SER A 215 17.53 23.32 1.35
C SER A 215 18.58 23.47 2.46
N GLU A 216 19.49 22.51 2.58
CA GLU A 216 20.72 22.65 3.35
C GLU A 216 21.69 23.57 2.58
N ASN A 217 21.41 24.88 2.54
CA ASN A 217 22.40 25.95 2.38
C ASN A 217 21.71 27.32 2.29
N ALA A 218 21.46 27.95 3.43
CA ALA A 218 21.55 29.39 3.53
C ALA A 218 22.88 29.72 4.24
N PRO A 219 23.88 30.33 3.56
CA PRO A 219 25.10 30.74 4.24
C PRO A 219 24.76 31.75 5.35
N PRO A 220 25.48 31.74 6.49
CA PRO A 220 25.24 32.72 7.54
C PRO A 220 25.46 34.11 6.98
N SER A 221 24.44 34.97 7.13
CA SER A 221 24.54 36.39 6.84
C SER A 221 25.72 36.96 7.62
N ARG A 222 26.79 37.32 6.92
CA ARG A 222 27.87 38.12 7.51
C ARG A 222 27.30 39.51 7.78
N SER A 223 26.86 39.74 9.01
CA SER A 223 26.75 41.08 9.59
C SER A 223 28.15 41.68 9.60
N GLY A 224 28.32 42.80 8.92
CA GLY A 224 29.59 43.52 8.85
C GLY A 224 30.02 44.10 10.19
N SER A 225 31.33 44.15 10.37
CA SER A 225 32.11 45.31 10.85
C SER A 225 33.56 45.08 10.46
#